data_AF-A0A2K3LQY0-F1
#
_entry.id   AF-A0A2K3LQY0-F1
#
_cell.length_a   1.000
_cell.length_b   1.000
_cell.length_c   1.000
_cell.angle_alpha   90.00
_cell.angle_beta   90.00
_cell.angle_gamma   90.00
#
_symmetry.space_group_name_H-M   'P 1'
#
loop_
_entity.id
_entity.type
_entity.pdbx_description
1 polymer ?
#
loop_
_entity_poly.entity_id
_entity_poly.type
_entity_poly.pdbx_seq_one_letter_code
_entity_poly.pdbx_strand_id
1 'polypeptide(L)'
;MAIGFITFEDEEQLKSSSEALQGKQIGNKTLEVADVNPRSFEKKSNSNVPSSGTLGDDTNDDNLVVDGSESKKRSSREVVTPLAHLSYADQLEQKKYSLMQLLKKLPRNARKACPNGVPVPEWILKSREIGGLPCNLEGIIESPIVNGYRNKCEFSIGYSMEGKATVGFSLGNFREGVTAVEEPVDCPNISTIACKYAAIFQEFLQHTDLPVWNRFKNCGFWRQLTVREGRSNGNVVDGETFDGIAEVMLIVQ
;
A
#
# COMPACT_ATOMS: atom_id res chain seq x y z
N MET A 1 -19.64 -0.58 26.53
CA MET A 1 -20.26 -1.73 25.84
C MET A 1 -19.14 -2.75 25.61
N ALA A 2 -19.27 -3.99 26.08
CA ALA A 2 -18.24 -5.01 25.85
C ALA A 2 -18.68 -5.82 24.63
N ILE A 3 -17.82 -5.90 23.62
CA ILE A 3 -18.10 -6.59 22.35
C ILE A 3 -17.11 -7.75 22.24
N GLY A 4 -17.60 -8.94 21.90
CA GLY A 4 -16.80 -10.13 21.65
C GLY A 4 -17.11 -10.69 20.26
N PHE A 5 -16.12 -11.30 19.62
CA PHE A 5 -16.29 -11.98 18.34
C PHE A 5 -16.16 -13.49 18.54
N ILE A 6 -17.09 -14.24 17.96
CA ILE A 6 -17.10 -15.71 17.98
C ILE A 6 -17.13 -16.17 16.53
N THR A 7 -16.26 -17.12 16.18
CA THR A 7 -16.18 -17.73 14.85
C THR A 7 -16.65 -19.18 14.93
N PHE A 8 -17.40 -19.63 13.93
CA PHE A 8 -17.93 -20.98 13.82
C PHE A 8 -17.34 -21.68 12.60
N GLU A 9 -17.25 -23.00 12.64
CA GLU A 9 -16.65 -23.81 11.58
C GLU A 9 -17.57 -23.97 10.37
N ASP A 10 -18.89 -24.00 10.60
CA ASP A 10 -19.91 -24.17 9.59
C ASP A 10 -21.17 -23.31 9.85
N GLU A 11 -22.04 -23.18 8.84
CA GLU A 11 -23.27 -22.38 8.93
C GLU A 11 -24.32 -22.97 9.90
N GLU A 12 -24.28 -24.29 10.14
CA GLU A 12 -25.23 -24.98 11.02
C GLU A 12 -24.90 -24.69 12.50
N GLN A 13 -23.61 -24.68 12.84
CA GLN A 13 -23.07 -24.25 14.13
C GLN A 13 -23.36 -22.78 14.40
N LEU A 14 -23.21 -21.91 13.39
CA LEU A 14 -23.54 -20.49 13.50
C LEU A 14 -25.01 -20.29 13.89
N LYS A 15 -25.95 -20.93 13.16
CA LYS A 15 -27.39 -20.80 13.39
C LYS A 15 -27.82 -21.36 14.74
N SER A 16 -27.39 -22.58 15.06
CA SER A 16 -27.72 -23.21 16.35
C SER A 16 -27.15 -22.44 17.54
N SER A 17 -25.94 -21.89 17.40
CA SER A 17 -25.30 -21.10 18.46
C SER A 17 -25.88 -19.69 18.59
N SER A 18 -26.29 -19.04 17.49
CA SER A 18 -26.92 -17.72 17.54
C SER A 18 -28.28 -17.78 18.24
N GLU A 19 -29.10 -18.79 17.93
CA GLU A 19 -30.35 -19.06 18.64
C GLU A 19 -30.11 -19.35 20.13
N ALA A 20 -29.06 -20.11 20.46
CA ALA A 20 -28.74 -20.45 21.84
C ALA A 20 -28.15 -19.30 22.67
N LEU A 21 -27.58 -18.27 22.03
CA LEU A 21 -26.91 -17.14 22.70
C LEU A 21 -27.81 -15.90 22.78
N GLN A 22 -28.75 -15.74 21.85
CA GLN A 22 -29.67 -14.60 21.82
C GLN A 22 -30.50 -14.53 23.11
N GLY A 23 -30.46 -13.39 23.79
CA GLY A 23 -31.29 -13.14 24.97
C GLY A 23 -30.82 -13.81 26.26
N LYS A 24 -29.68 -14.52 26.27
CA LYS A 24 -29.10 -15.05 27.52
C LYS A 24 -28.60 -13.91 28.42
N GLN A 25 -28.79 -14.08 29.72
CA GLN A 25 -28.27 -13.14 30.71
C GLN A 25 -26.89 -13.57 31.19
N ILE A 26 -25.91 -12.67 31.06
CA ILE A 26 -24.61 -12.78 31.72
C ILE A 26 -24.53 -11.66 32.75
N GLY A 27 -24.70 -12.02 34.03
CA GLY A 27 -24.88 -11.04 35.12
C GLY A 27 -26.14 -10.21 34.89
N ASN A 28 -26.03 -8.88 35.02
CA ASN A 28 -27.16 -7.95 34.83
C ASN A 28 -27.33 -7.50 33.37
N LYS A 29 -26.73 -8.18 32.40
CA LYS A 29 -26.74 -7.77 30.98
C LYS A 29 -27.29 -8.89 30.11
N THR A 30 -28.18 -8.52 29.19
CA THR A 30 -28.71 -9.39 28.15
C THR A 30 -27.77 -9.38 26.95
N LEU A 31 -27.47 -10.56 26.41
CA LEU A 31 -26.70 -10.70 25.18
C LEU A 31 -27.57 -10.40 23.96
N GLU A 32 -27.04 -9.55 23.09
CA GLU A 32 -27.55 -9.31 21.75
C GLU A 32 -26.55 -9.88 20.75
N VAL A 33 -27.00 -10.86 19.96
CA VAL A 33 -26.25 -11.45 18.87
C VAL A 33 -26.68 -10.72 17.60
N ALA A 34 -25.73 -10.03 16.98
CA ALA A 34 -25.91 -9.39 15.70
C ALA A 34 -24.88 -9.95 14.73
N ASP A 35 -25.25 -10.01 13.46
CA ASP A 35 -24.28 -10.29 12.40
C ASP A 35 -23.20 -9.22 12.43
N VAL A 36 -21.95 -9.66 12.25
CA VAL A 36 -20.84 -8.72 12.14
C VAL A 36 -21.12 -7.86 10.91
N ASN A 37 -21.13 -6.54 11.10
CA ASN A 37 -21.27 -5.60 9.99
C ASN A 37 -20.27 -6.00 8.88
N PRO A 38 -20.76 -6.35 7.68
CA PRO A 38 -19.90 -6.87 6.64
C PRO A 38 -18.83 -5.84 6.36
N ARG A 39 -17.57 -6.28 6.36
CA ARG A 39 -16.48 -5.39 5.96
C ARG A 39 -16.74 -4.96 4.53
N SER A 40 -16.30 -3.77 4.14
CA SER A 40 -16.62 -3.14 2.85
C SER A 40 -16.37 -4.02 1.61
N PHE A 41 -15.59 -5.10 1.72
CA PHE A 41 -15.36 -6.10 0.67
C PHE A 41 -16.42 -7.23 0.58
N GLU A 42 -17.17 -7.53 1.64
CA GLU A 42 -18.24 -8.56 1.65
C GLU A 42 -19.52 -8.09 0.95
N LYS A 43 -19.67 -6.78 0.70
CA LYS A 43 -20.79 -6.22 -0.08
C LYS A 43 -20.83 -6.67 -1.54
N LYS A 44 -19.82 -7.38 -2.05
CA LYS A 44 -19.74 -7.79 -3.46
C LYS A 44 -20.22 -9.21 -3.76
N SER A 45 -20.67 -9.99 -2.78
CA SER A 45 -21.10 -11.38 -3.03
C SER A 45 -22.62 -11.63 -3.01
N ASN A 46 -23.49 -10.65 -2.77
CA ASN A 46 -24.94 -10.84 -2.93
C ASN A 46 -25.68 -9.54 -3.26
N SER A 47 -25.89 -9.30 -4.56
CA SER A 47 -26.86 -8.31 -5.03
C SER A 47 -28.25 -8.93 -5.06
N ASN A 48 -29.10 -8.59 -4.07
CA ASN A 48 -30.54 -8.37 -4.22
C ASN A 48 -31.19 -8.16 -2.84
N VAL A 49 -31.63 -6.92 -2.55
CA VAL A 49 -32.90 -6.51 -1.89
C VAL A 49 -32.79 -5.01 -1.52
N PRO A 50 -33.82 -4.16 -1.80
CA PRO A 50 -33.79 -2.74 -1.51
C PRO A 50 -34.50 -2.38 -0.19
N SER A 51 -33.96 -1.39 0.54
CA SER A 51 -34.60 -0.46 1.52
C SER A 51 -33.52 0.02 2.50
N SER A 52 -33.59 1.14 3.22
CA SER A 52 -34.33 2.42 3.23
C SER A 52 -33.77 3.14 4.48
N GLY A 53 -33.51 4.46 4.41
CA GLY A 53 -33.50 5.31 5.61
C GLY A 53 -32.17 5.73 6.26
N THR A 54 -31.76 6.97 5.95
CA THR A 54 -31.43 8.07 6.87
C THR A 54 -30.08 8.16 7.64
N LEU A 55 -29.24 9.08 7.13
CA LEU A 55 -28.40 10.14 7.74
C LEU A 55 -27.64 9.91 9.06
N GLY A 56 -26.32 10.11 8.96
CA GLY A 56 -25.42 10.54 10.03
C GLY A 56 -24.16 11.16 9.40
N ASP A 57 -24.09 12.49 9.47
CA ASP A 57 -23.00 13.35 9.02
C ASP A 57 -21.73 13.10 9.84
N ASP A 58 -20.62 12.77 9.16
CA ASP A 58 -19.27 13.00 9.68
C ASP A 58 -18.37 13.33 8.49
N THR A 59 -17.95 14.59 8.48
CA THR A 59 -17.11 15.23 7.46
C THR A 59 -15.69 14.67 7.53
N ASN A 60 -15.35 13.75 6.63
CA ASN A 60 -13.97 13.48 6.25
C ASN A 60 -13.72 14.01 4.84
N ASP A 61 -13.02 15.15 4.79
CA ASP A 61 -12.42 15.75 3.61
C ASP A 61 -11.25 14.87 3.14
N ASP A 62 -11.59 13.77 2.46
CA ASP A 62 -10.69 13.07 1.55
C ASP A 62 -11.27 13.23 0.14
N ASN A 63 -10.72 14.19 -0.60
CA ASN A 63 -10.87 14.29 -2.05
C ASN A 63 -10.23 13.08 -2.73
N LEU A 64 -10.94 11.95 -2.71
CA LEU A 64 -10.78 10.89 -3.69
C LEU A 64 -11.95 11.02 -4.67
N VAL A 65 -11.62 11.53 -5.85
CA VAL A 65 -12.51 11.51 -7.01
C VAL A 65 -12.86 10.05 -7.27
N VAL A 66 -14.03 9.63 -6.81
CA VAL A 66 -14.65 8.37 -7.20
C VAL A 66 -15.17 8.61 -8.61
N ASP A 67 -14.30 8.36 -9.59
CA ASP A 67 -14.77 8.14 -10.94
C ASP A 67 -15.23 6.69 -11.04
N GLY A 68 -16.54 6.53 -11.27
CA GLY A 68 -17.17 5.26 -11.57
C GLY A 68 -16.73 4.81 -12.95
N SER A 69 -15.53 4.23 -13.02
CA SER A 69 -15.01 3.57 -14.21
C SER A 69 -14.70 2.12 -13.86
N GLU A 70 -15.08 1.21 -14.76
CA GLU A 70 -14.82 -0.23 -14.71
C GLU A 70 -13.47 -0.56 -14.05
N SER A 71 -13.45 -1.56 -13.18
CA SER A 71 -12.28 -1.94 -12.36
C SER A 71 -11.00 -2.06 -13.18
N LYS A 72 -10.27 -0.95 -13.31
CA LYS A 72 -8.99 -0.89 -13.98
C LYS A 72 -8.06 -1.80 -13.19
N LYS A 73 -7.65 -2.92 -13.78
CA LYS A 73 -6.72 -3.85 -13.16
C LYS A 73 -5.48 -3.05 -12.77
N ARG A 74 -5.25 -2.91 -11.47
CA ARG A 74 -4.11 -2.17 -10.94
C ARG A 74 -2.85 -2.91 -11.36
N SER A 75 -1.91 -2.23 -12.02
CA SER A 75 -0.67 -2.86 -12.47
C SER A 75 0.45 -2.75 -11.42
N SER A 76 1.44 -3.63 -11.50
CA SER A 76 2.66 -3.56 -10.69
C SER A 76 3.34 -2.19 -10.80
N ARG A 77 3.41 -1.63 -12.02
CA ARG A 77 3.92 -0.27 -12.28
C ARG A 77 3.16 0.80 -11.50
N GLU A 78 1.83 0.76 -11.48
CA GLU A 78 1.01 1.74 -10.75
C GLU A 78 1.21 1.63 -9.23
N VAL A 79 1.42 0.41 -8.72
CA VAL A 79 1.66 0.15 -7.30
C VAL A 79 3.03 0.66 -6.86
N VAL A 80 4.09 0.31 -7.59
CA VAL A 80 5.47 0.61 -7.16
C VAL A 80 6.00 1.95 -7.65
N THR A 81 5.37 2.52 -8.69
CA THR A 81 5.78 3.79 -9.32
C THR A 81 4.55 4.63 -9.72
N PRO A 82 3.78 5.14 -8.75
CA PRO A 82 2.51 5.82 -9.02
C PRO A 82 2.64 7.08 -9.90
N LEU A 83 3.82 7.71 -9.94
CA LEU A 83 4.10 8.89 -10.75
C LEU A 83 4.81 8.59 -12.08
N ALA A 84 5.00 7.31 -12.44
CA ALA A 84 5.74 6.92 -13.66
C ALA A 84 5.00 7.22 -14.98
N HIS A 85 3.77 7.75 -14.91
CA HIS A 85 3.04 8.27 -16.07
C HIS A 85 3.45 9.72 -16.41
N LEU A 86 4.20 10.39 -15.54
CA LEU A 86 4.67 11.76 -15.72
C LEU A 86 6.14 11.79 -16.13
N SER A 87 6.53 12.84 -16.87
CA SER A 87 7.94 13.13 -17.11
C SER A 87 8.65 13.39 -15.78
N TYR A 88 9.97 13.16 -15.71
CA TYR A 88 10.71 13.36 -14.47
C TYR A 88 10.62 14.81 -13.96
N ALA A 89 10.64 15.80 -14.87
CA ALA A 89 10.45 17.20 -14.54
C ALA A 89 9.08 17.47 -13.91
N ASP A 90 8.01 16.90 -14.48
CA ASP A 90 6.66 17.04 -13.93
C ASP A 90 6.52 16.33 -12.58
N GLN A 91 7.20 15.20 -12.37
CA GLN A 91 7.24 14.53 -11.07
C GLN A 91 7.87 15.44 -10.00
N LEU A 92 8.96 16.15 -10.33
CA LEU A 92 9.62 17.07 -9.43
C LEU A 92 8.72 18.26 -9.10
N GLU A 93 8.05 18.84 -10.11
CA GLU A 93 7.14 19.96 -9.89
C GLU A 93 5.93 19.55 -9.04
N GLN A 94 5.33 18.40 -9.30
CA GLN A 94 4.24 17.86 -8.49
C GLN A 94 4.67 17.62 -7.03
N LYS A 95 5.86 17.04 -6.81
CA LYS A 95 6.41 16.83 -5.46
C LYS A 95 6.66 18.17 -4.75
N LYS A 96 7.23 19.15 -5.46
CA LYS A 96 7.51 20.49 -4.93
C LYS A 96 6.21 21.18 -4.54
N TYR A 97 5.21 21.17 -5.42
CA TYR A 97 3.88 21.70 -5.14
C TYR A 97 3.25 21.03 -3.92
N SER A 98 3.25 19.71 -3.87
CA SER A 98 2.67 18.94 -2.75
C SER A 98 3.34 19.27 -1.41
N LEU A 99 4.68 19.35 -1.40
CA LEU A 99 5.46 19.76 -0.24
C LEU A 99 5.13 21.20 0.20
N MET A 100 5.03 22.14 -0.75
CA MET A 100 4.64 23.53 -0.44
C MET A 100 3.26 23.60 0.21
N GLN A 101 2.27 22.85 -0.29
CA GLN A 101 0.93 22.84 0.31
C GLN A 101 0.95 22.26 1.74
N LEU A 102 1.73 21.21 1.97
CA LEU A 102 1.92 20.65 3.31
C LEU A 102 2.60 21.66 4.24
N LEU A 103 3.69 22.29 3.80
CA LEU A 103 4.45 23.26 4.58
C LEU A 103 3.61 24.49 4.94
N LYS A 104 2.73 24.96 4.04
CA LYS A 104 1.79 26.06 4.33
C LYS A 104 0.83 25.76 5.48
N LYS A 105 0.55 24.48 5.79
CA LYS A 105 -0.28 24.09 6.95
C LYS A 105 0.46 24.34 8.27
N LEU A 106 1.80 24.27 8.29
CA LEU A 106 2.59 24.37 9.52
C LEU A 106 2.47 25.75 10.20
N PRO A 107 2.75 26.90 9.56
CA PRO A 107 2.57 28.20 10.21
C PRO A 107 1.12 28.48 10.64
N ARG A 108 0.14 27.97 9.88
CA ARG A 108 -1.29 28.12 10.21
C ARG A 108 -1.65 27.37 11.48
N ASN A 109 -1.25 26.11 11.58
CA ASN A 109 -1.52 25.27 12.75
C ASN A 109 -0.71 25.74 13.97
N ALA A 110 0.56 26.11 13.78
CA ALA A 110 1.40 26.64 14.83
C ALA A 110 0.82 27.94 15.44
N ARG A 111 0.31 28.86 14.59
CA ARG A 111 -0.37 30.08 15.07
C ARG A 111 -1.62 29.77 15.90
N LYS A 112 -2.42 28.78 15.48
CA LYS A 112 -3.62 28.35 16.24
C LYS A 112 -3.28 27.70 17.58
N ALA A 113 -2.13 27.06 17.67
CA ALA A 113 -1.66 26.40 18.88
C ALA A 113 -0.99 27.37 19.88
N CYS A 114 -0.64 28.59 19.46
CA CYS A 114 -0.08 29.61 20.36
C CYS A 114 -1.13 30.06 21.39
N PRO A 115 -0.84 29.99 22.71
CA PRO A 115 -1.75 30.48 23.73
C PRO A 115 -1.99 31.98 23.63
N ASN A 116 -3.20 32.42 24.01
CA ASN A 116 -3.53 33.84 24.07
C ASN A 116 -2.57 34.59 25.02
N GLY A 117 -2.01 35.70 24.56
CA GLY A 117 -1.08 36.53 25.35
C GLY A 117 0.39 36.12 25.25
N VAL A 118 0.72 35.00 24.59
CA VAL A 118 2.11 34.63 24.30
C VAL A 118 2.51 35.19 22.93
N PRO A 119 3.66 35.89 22.81
CA PRO A 119 4.16 36.34 21.52
C PRO A 119 4.34 35.18 20.53
N VAL A 120 3.81 35.37 19.32
CA VAL A 120 3.94 34.38 18.25
C VAL A 120 5.40 34.35 17.78
N PRO A 121 6.01 33.16 17.62
CA PRO A 121 7.37 33.02 17.11
C PRO A 121 7.64 33.79 15.81
N GLU A 122 8.84 34.35 15.68
CA GLU A 122 9.24 35.21 14.55
C GLU A 122 9.08 34.52 13.18
N TRP A 123 9.42 33.23 13.10
CA TRP A 123 9.30 32.46 11.86
C TRP A 123 7.85 32.35 11.36
N ILE A 124 6.85 32.39 12.25
CA ILE A 124 5.42 32.40 11.89
C ILE A 124 4.98 33.78 11.40
N LEU A 125 5.61 34.85 11.88
CA LEU A 125 5.34 36.20 11.42
C LEU A 125 5.93 36.38 10.01
N LYS A 126 7.22 36.05 9.84
CA LYS A 126 7.94 36.04 8.56
C LYS A 126 7.30 35.12 7.52
N SER A 127 6.56 34.10 7.95
CA SER A 127 5.86 33.17 7.07
C SER A 127 4.98 33.88 6.03
N ARG A 128 4.39 35.04 6.37
CA ARG A 128 3.52 35.79 5.45
C ARG A 128 4.29 36.40 4.29
N GLU A 129 5.53 36.80 4.52
CA GLU A 129 6.41 37.44 3.52
C GLU A 129 6.89 36.42 2.49
N ILE A 130 7.05 35.16 2.89
CA ILE A 130 7.50 34.05 2.04
C ILE A 130 6.34 33.17 1.54
N GLY A 131 5.18 33.78 1.26
CA GLY A 131 4.04 33.09 0.63
C GLY A 131 3.35 32.05 1.52
N GLY A 132 3.44 32.21 2.85
CA GLY A 132 2.83 31.31 3.84
C GLY A 132 3.69 30.11 4.20
N LEU A 133 4.93 30.03 3.74
CA LEU A 133 5.87 28.96 4.07
C LEU A 133 6.53 29.20 5.44
N PRO A 134 6.95 28.14 6.16
CA PRO A 134 7.68 28.27 7.43
C PRO A 134 9.14 28.71 7.23
N CYS A 135 9.71 28.49 6.06
CA CYS A 135 11.09 28.81 5.67
C CYS A 135 11.22 28.89 4.14
N ASN A 136 12.36 29.39 3.65
CA ASN A 136 12.69 29.38 2.23
C ASN A 136 12.84 27.93 1.73
N LEU A 137 12.17 27.62 0.62
CA LEU A 137 12.24 26.30 0.00
C LEU A 137 13.20 26.36 -1.19
N GLU A 138 14.38 25.75 -1.03
CA GLU A 138 15.43 25.69 -2.07
C GLU A 138 15.06 24.81 -3.27
N GLY A 139 14.04 23.95 -3.13
CA GLY A 139 13.59 23.03 -4.18
C GLY A 139 13.89 21.57 -3.86
N ILE A 140 13.90 20.73 -4.88
CA ILE A 140 14.14 19.28 -4.77
C ILE A 140 15.45 18.96 -5.47
N ILE A 141 16.34 18.25 -4.76
CA ILE A 141 17.56 17.71 -5.34
C ILE A 141 17.17 16.51 -6.20
N GLU A 142 17.54 16.55 -7.47
CA GLU A 142 17.26 15.49 -8.43
C GLU A 142 18.09 14.25 -8.15
N SER A 143 17.52 13.09 -8.49
CA SER A 143 18.24 11.83 -8.46
C SER A 143 19.21 11.77 -9.63
N PRO A 144 20.48 11.38 -9.43
CA PRO A 144 21.43 11.19 -10.53
C PRO A 144 21.01 10.07 -11.49
N ILE A 145 20.19 9.13 -11.00
CA ILE A 145 19.67 8.00 -11.77
C ILE A 145 18.16 7.91 -11.54
N VAL A 146 17.38 7.95 -12.62
CA VAL A 146 15.90 7.97 -12.56
C VAL A 146 15.24 6.63 -12.91
N ASN A 147 15.99 5.73 -13.55
CA ASN A 147 15.55 4.37 -13.87
C ASN A 147 16.47 3.33 -13.22
N GLY A 148 15.94 2.20 -12.78
CA GLY A 148 16.71 1.12 -12.18
C GLY A 148 17.50 1.51 -10.94
N TYR A 149 17.13 2.58 -10.24
CA TYR A 149 17.91 3.12 -9.11
C TYR A 149 17.78 2.29 -7.82
N ARG A 150 16.76 1.43 -7.71
CA ARG A 150 16.49 0.67 -6.49
C ARG A 150 17.46 -0.49 -6.34
N ASN A 151 18.33 -0.42 -5.34
CA ASN A 151 19.33 -1.45 -5.02
C ASN A 151 18.81 -2.57 -4.11
N LYS A 152 17.57 -2.51 -3.64
CA LYS A 152 16.93 -3.59 -2.88
C LYS A 152 15.48 -3.75 -3.34
N CYS A 153 15.17 -4.89 -3.95
CA CYS A 153 13.84 -5.24 -4.38
C CYS A 153 13.33 -6.46 -3.60
N GLU A 154 12.15 -6.33 -2.99
CA GLU A 154 11.47 -7.41 -2.28
C GLU A 154 10.26 -7.82 -3.11
N PHE A 155 10.34 -9.00 -3.72
CA PHE A 155 9.29 -9.59 -4.53
C PHE A 155 8.47 -10.57 -3.67
N SER A 156 7.16 -10.35 -3.63
CA SER A 156 6.22 -11.33 -3.09
C SER A 156 6.15 -12.54 -4.00
N ILE A 157 6.04 -13.72 -3.41
CA ILE A 157 5.77 -14.99 -4.08
C ILE A 157 4.34 -15.37 -3.78
N GLY A 158 3.50 -15.47 -4.80
CA GLY A 158 2.07 -15.69 -4.64
C GLY A 158 1.41 -16.16 -5.92
N TYR A 159 0.09 -16.01 -6.01
CA TYR A 159 -0.68 -16.37 -7.20
C TYR A 159 -1.10 -15.12 -7.97
N SER A 160 -1.07 -15.19 -9.30
CA SER A 160 -1.66 -14.16 -10.17
C SER A 160 -3.19 -14.19 -10.12
N MET A 161 -3.83 -13.24 -10.81
CA MET A 161 -5.30 -13.25 -10.98
C MET A 161 -5.79 -14.53 -11.68
N GLU A 162 -4.95 -15.13 -12.51
CA GLU A 162 -5.19 -16.38 -13.25
C GLU A 162 -4.82 -17.63 -12.43
N GLY A 163 -4.38 -17.47 -11.18
CA GLY A 163 -3.99 -18.58 -10.31
C GLY A 163 -2.61 -19.17 -10.60
N LYS A 164 -1.76 -18.47 -11.37
CA LYS A 164 -0.40 -18.90 -11.69
C LYS A 164 0.58 -18.51 -10.58
N ALA A 165 1.47 -19.41 -10.18
CA ALA A 165 2.58 -19.09 -9.29
C ALA A 165 3.46 -17.97 -9.89
N THR A 166 3.58 -16.85 -9.18
CA THR A 166 4.13 -15.60 -9.69
C THR A 166 5.06 -14.95 -8.67
N VAL A 167 6.16 -14.37 -9.16
CA VAL A 167 7.13 -13.60 -8.36
C VAL A 167 7.06 -12.14 -8.78
N GLY A 168 6.67 -11.26 -7.87
CA GLY A 168 6.48 -9.85 -8.21
C GLY A 168 5.89 -9.00 -7.09
N PHE A 169 4.94 -8.14 -7.40
CA PHE A 169 4.32 -7.24 -6.41
C PHE A 169 2.87 -7.58 -6.14
N SER A 170 2.49 -7.46 -4.87
CA SER A 170 1.09 -7.58 -4.47
C SER A 170 0.31 -6.36 -4.97
N LEU A 171 -0.80 -6.60 -5.68
CA LEU A 171 -1.59 -5.56 -6.34
C LEU A 171 -2.51 -4.76 -5.41
N GLY A 172 -2.62 -5.17 -4.15
CA GLY A 172 -3.51 -4.51 -3.22
C GLY A 172 -3.43 -5.06 -1.82
N ASN A 173 -4.34 -4.57 -0.98
CA ASN A 173 -4.38 -4.92 0.42
C ASN A 173 -5.14 -6.22 0.64
N PHE A 174 -4.61 -7.06 1.52
CA PHE A 174 -5.32 -8.26 2.00
C PHE A 174 -6.69 -7.91 2.61
N ARG A 175 -6.79 -6.75 3.29
CA ARG A 175 -8.06 -6.25 3.86
C ARG A 175 -9.13 -5.96 2.81
N GLU A 176 -8.74 -5.77 1.55
CA GLU A 176 -9.64 -5.53 0.42
C GLU A 176 -9.89 -6.81 -0.39
N GLY A 177 -9.40 -7.96 0.09
CA GLY A 177 -9.49 -9.25 -0.60
C GLY A 177 -8.51 -9.41 -1.77
N VAL A 178 -7.69 -8.40 -2.06
CA VAL A 178 -6.72 -8.44 -3.16
C VAL A 178 -5.45 -9.11 -2.67
N THR A 179 -5.17 -10.31 -3.18
CA THR A 179 -3.96 -11.09 -2.88
C THR A 179 -3.12 -11.41 -4.10
N ALA A 180 -3.59 -11.01 -5.29
CA ALA A 180 -2.90 -11.24 -6.54
C ALA A 180 -1.50 -10.62 -6.53
N VAL A 181 -0.55 -11.38 -7.06
CA VAL A 181 0.82 -10.96 -7.33
C VAL A 181 0.98 -10.82 -8.84
N GLU A 182 1.55 -9.70 -9.28
CA GLU A 182 1.87 -9.47 -10.68
C GLU A 182 3.37 -9.31 -10.88
N GLU A 183 3.86 -9.83 -12.00
CA GLU A 183 5.25 -9.72 -12.42
C GLU A 183 5.72 -8.24 -12.47
N PRO A 184 7.01 -7.98 -12.21
CA PRO A 184 7.57 -6.62 -12.17
C PRO A 184 7.81 -6.06 -13.59
N VAL A 185 6.76 -6.00 -14.41
CA VAL A 185 6.79 -5.50 -15.79
C VAL A 185 6.70 -3.97 -15.79
N ASP A 186 7.47 -3.32 -16.67
CA ASP A 186 7.43 -1.87 -16.90
C ASP A 186 7.59 -1.01 -15.64
N CYS A 187 8.32 -1.50 -14.63
CA CYS A 187 8.57 -0.81 -13.37
C CYS A 187 9.90 -0.03 -13.44
N PRO A 188 9.91 1.29 -13.74
CA PRO A 188 11.13 2.03 -14.01
C PRO A 188 12.07 2.14 -12.81
N ASN A 189 11.57 1.97 -11.58
CA ASN A 189 12.41 2.02 -10.38
C ASN A 189 13.27 0.77 -10.17
N ILE A 190 12.95 -0.35 -10.83
CA ILE A 190 13.59 -1.65 -10.62
C ILE A 190 14.69 -1.87 -11.64
N SER A 191 15.81 -2.41 -11.20
CA SER A 191 16.93 -2.73 -12.07
C SER A 191 16.59 -3.93 -12.99
N THR A 192 17.26 -4.00 -14.13
CA THR A 192 17.15 -5.15 -15.02
C THR A 192 17.61 -6.44 -14.35
N ILE A 193 18.61 -6.39 -13.46
CA ILE A 193 19.12 -7.58 -12.78
C ILE A 193 18.10 -8.13 -11.78
N ALA A 194 17.39 -7.26 -11.04
CA ALA A 194 16.36 -7.69 -10.11
C ALA A 194 15.18 -8.32 -10.85
N CYS A 195 14.75 -7.74 -11.98
CA CYS A 195 13.72 -8.36 -12.83
C CYS A 195 14.17 -9.73 -13.38
N LYS A 196 15.44 -9.87 -13.78
CA LYS A 196 15.99 -11.17 -14.23
C LYS A 196 15.95 -12.22 -13.13
N TYR A 197 16.37 -11.89 -11.91
CA TYR A 197 16.31 -12.82 -10.79
C TYR A 197 14.87 -13.18 -10.39
N ALA A 198 13.93 -12.24 -10.46
CA ALA A 198 12.52 -12.54 -10.27
C ALA A 198 12.00 -13.54 -11.32
N ALA A 199 12.35 -13.36 -12.59
CA ALA A 199 11.97 -14.27 -13.67
C ALA A 199 12.58 -15.67 -13.50
N ILE A 200 13.89 -15.76 -13.19
CA ILE A 200 14.58 -17.03 -12.91
C ILE A 200 13.92 -17.75 -11.74
N PHE A 201 13.61 -17.04 -10.65
CA PHE A 201 12.98 -17.65 -9.50
C PHE A 201 11.55 -18.10 -9.79
N GLN A 202 10.81 -17.35 -10.60
CA GLN A 202 9.48 -17.75 -11.06
C GLN A 202 9.50 -19.02 -11.91
N GLU A 203 10.50 -19.19 -12.77
CA GLU A 203 10.72 -20.43 -13.51
C GLU A 203 11.04 -21.58 -12.55
N PHE A 204 11.94 -21.35 -11.58
CA PHE A 204 12.27 -22.32 -10.54
C PHE A 204 11.04 -22.79 -9.74
N LEU A 205 10.05 -21.92 -9.51
CA LEU A 205 8.80 -22.30 -8.82
C LEU A 205 8.01 -23.40 -9.54
N GLN A 206 8.25 -23.65 -10.83
CA GLN A 206 7.60 -24.71 -11.59
C GLN A 206 8.25 -26.09 -11.36
N HIS A 207 9.46 -26.12 -10.79
CA HIS A 207 10.26 -27.33 -10.60
C HIS A 207 10.35 -27.77 -9.14
N THR A 208 9.78 -27.01 -8.21
CA THR A 208 9.80 -27.29 -6.77
C THR A 208 8.53 -28.02 -6.34
N ASP A 209 8.68 -29.03 -5.47
CA ASP A 209 7.55 -29.69 -4.80
C ASP A 209 6.97 -28.86 -3.64
N LEU A 210 7.70 -27.84 -3.19
CA LEU A 210 7.29 -26.97 -2.09
C LEU A 210 6.26 -25.93 -2.56
N PRO A 211 5.13 -25.77 -1.85
CA PRO A 211 4.03 -24.91 -2.29
C PRO A 211 4.33 -23.42 -2.08
N VAL A 212 3.81 -22.59 -2.98
CA VAL A 212 3.74 -21.13 -2.80
C VAL A 212 2.82 -20.77 -1.64
N TRP A 213 3.20 -19.76 -0.86
CA TRP A 213 2.42 -19.30 0.27
C TRP A 213 1.06 -18.72 -0.16
N ASN A 214 0.00 -19.26 0.44
CA ASN A 214 -1.36 -18.79 0.30
C ASN A 214 -1.71 -17.86 1.47
N ARG A 215 -1.92 -16.56 1.17
CA ARG A 215 -2.20 -15.54 2.18
C ARG A 215 -3.52 -15.74 2.92
N PHE A 216 -4.52 -16.38 2.31
CA PHE A 216 -5.82 -16.66 2.96
C PHE A 216 -5.71 -17.80 3.96
N LYS A 217 -5.11 -18.92 3.56
CA LYS A 217 -4.92 -20.10 4.42
C LYS A 217 -3.73 -19.95 5.37
N ASN A 218 -2.92 -18.91 5.16
CA ASN A 218 -1.66 -18.66 5.85
C ASN A 218 -0.73 -19.88 5.88
N CYS A 219 -0.71 -20.64 4.79
CA CYS A 219 0.06 -21.88 4.66
C CYS A 219 0.89 -21.87 3.37
N GLY A 220 1.96 -22.64 3.34
CA GLY A 220 2.90 -22.71 2.22
C GLY A 220 4.30 -22.25 2.59
N PHE A 221 5.24 -22.54 1.69
CA PHE A 221 6.67 -22.42 1.92
C PHE A 221 7.22 -21.13 1.35
N TRP A 222 7.17 -20.94 0.03
CA TRP A 222 7.76 -19.79 -0.66
C TRP A 222 6.92 -18.52 -0.47
N ARG A 223 7.51 -17.47 0.10
CA ARG A 223 6.83 -16.22 0.47
C ARG A 223 7.43 -15.00 -0.18
N GLN A 224 8.76 -14.89 -0.17
CA GLN A 224 9.45 -13.70 -0.65
C GLN A 224 10.81 -14.02 -1.26
N LEU A 225 11.11 -13.35 -2.37
CA LEU A 225 12.45 -13.25 -2.93
C LEU A 225 12.93 -11.82 -2.74
N THR A 226 14.09 -11.64 -2.12
CA THR A 226 14.77 -10.34 -2.02
C THR A 226 16.02 -10.35 -2.87
N VAL A 227 16.14 -9.36 -3.75
CA VAL A 227 17.36 -9.10 -4.53
C VAL A 227 17.97 -7.81 -4.02
N ARG A 228 19.22 -7.86 -3.56
CA ARG A 228 19.98 -6.69 -3.12
C ARG A 228 21.27 -6.54 -3.91
N GLU A 229 21.51 -5.35 -4.44
CA GLU A 229 22.64 -5.00 -5.27
C GLU A 229 23.61 -4.11 -4.50
N GLY A 230 24.89 -4.50 -4.47
CA GLY A 230 25.98 -3.61 -4.10
C GLY A 230 26.52 -2.93 -5.36
N ARG A 231 26.57 -1.61 -5.36
CA ARG A 231 27.13 -0.81 -6.47
C ARG A 231 28.52 -0.35 -6.09
N SER A 232 29.47 -0.45 -7.02
CA SER A 232 30.81 0.09 -6.82
C SER A 232 30.81 1.60 -7.02
N ASN A 233 31.38 2.33 -6.07
CA ASN A 233 31.64 3.75 -6.22
C ASN A 233 32.89 3.93 -7.11
N GLY A 234 32.74 3.87 -8.44
CA GLY A 234 33.88 4.19 -9.31
C GLY A 234 33.73 3.84 -10.78
N ASN A 235 33.68 4.90 -11.59
CA ASN A 235 33.96 4.99 -13.02
C ASN A 235 32.99 4.30 -13.99
N VAL A 236 32.25 5.15 -14.71
CA VAL A 236 31.42 4.85 -15.90
C VAL A 236 32.32 4.57 -17.12
N VAL A 237 33.34 3.73 -16.95
CA VAL A 237 34.29 3.38 -18.02
C VAL A 237 34.48 1.88 -18.01
N ASP A 238 33.44 1.17 -18.44
CA ASP A 238 33.52 0.06 -19.40
C ASP A 238 32.12 -0.57 -19.52
N GLY A 239 31.54 -0.37 -20.70
CA GLY A 239 30.13 -0.64 -21.03
C GLY A 239 29.78 -2.11 -21.24
N GLU A 240 30.14 -3.00 -20.32
CA GLU A 240 29.75 -4.43 -20.38
C GLU A 240 29.33 -5.04 -19.03
N THR A 241 29.40 -4.30 -17.92
CA THR A 241 28.89 -4.75 -16.61
C THR A 241 27.51 -4.14 -16.34
N PHE A 242 26.64 -4.87 -15.63
CA PHE A 242 25.26 -4.48 -15.27
C PHE A 242 25.19 -3.12 -14.54
N ASP A 243 25.32 -1.99 -15.25
CA ASP A 243 25.22 -0.63 -14.72
C ASP A 243 25.99 -0.38 -13.41
N GLY A 244 27.22 -0.90 -13.28
CA GLY A 244 28.06 -0.70 -12.08
C GLY A 244 27.63 -1.49 -10.84
N ILE A 245 26.85 -2.57 -11.02
CA ILE A 245 26.54 -3.53 -9.96
C ILE A 245 27.73 -4.48 -9.79
N ALA A 246 28.35 -4.44 -8.60
CA ALA A 246 29.52 -5.23 -8.26
C ALA A 246 29.17 -6.58 -7.61
N GLU A 247 28.05 -6.62 -6.88
CA GLU A 247 27.59 -7.81 -6.16
C GLU A 247 26.07 -7.87 -6.10
N VAL A 248 25.54 -9.10 -6.03
CA VAL A 248 24.12 -9.36 -5.81
C VAL A 248 23.94 -10.39 -4.71
N MET A 249 23.14 -10.04 -3.72
CA MET A 249 22.69 -10.93 -2.65
C MET A 249 21.24 -11.31 -2.89
N LEU A 250 20.97 -12.62 -2.84
CA LEU A 250 19.62 -13.17 -2.88
C LEU A 250 19.24 -13.67 -1.49
N ILE A 251 18.04 -13.31 -1.03
CA ILE A 251 17.47 -13.81 0.23
C ILE A 251 16.11 -14.39 -0.10
N VAL A 252 15.89 -15.65 0.22
CA VAL A 252 14.64 -16.36 -0.05
C VAL A 252 14.00 -16.77 1.27
N GLN A 253 12.70 -16.48 1.40
CA GLN A 253 11.88 -16.71 2.60
C GLN A 253 10.58 -17.41 2.26
#